data_AF-A0A267AHG2-F1
#
_entry.id   AF-A0A267AHG2-F1
#
_cell.length_a   1.000
_cell.length_b   1.000
_cell.length_c   1.000
_cell.angle_alpha   90.00
_cell.angle_beta   90.00
_cell.angle_gamma   90.00
#
_symmetry.space_group_name_H-M   'P 1'
#
loop_
_entity.id
_entity.type
_entity.pdbx_description
1 polymer ?
#
loop_
_entity_poly.entity_id
_entity_poly.type
_entity_poly.pdbx_seq_one_letter_code
_entity_poly.pdbx_strand_id
1 'polypeptide(L)'
;MNKIFSVVWSYSLGSWVVASEFAHIKYKRGSRKGIKTIVAVTVGLSVGLLSTFTISGTVIQGGTISTAPVGNTSADTFSIAIGGPSGAIATSRSIAIGELSQATGDSSVSLGRLSSATGANSFAAGQGSSSTGFGATALGFSSTASGLNATALGFSSTASGTDSLASGNNSNAFSRNSIAIGTSAVSGVSDSPDISGGTAIGSGASATALDSSAYGRLSSASANSALAGGSFANASGAASVALGTSTVASGLNDVAIGNTSQATGGNSMAIGSGASASATGAVSMGSGAMADSADAVAIGTSAQATGGKAVSIGAGNIASGNGAVAIGDPNTATGTGAVAMGTDNTADGQGSVALGNLNTATGQGSVALGNASQANSAGSVALGDAAIVAVGATQGLAVGSGATANNAGDVALGAGSTTAAPVPTGSTTIGGVSYNFAGGSPNSVVSVGSVGQERQITNVAAGQLSASSTDAVNGSQLFATNQQVTSNTTAITN
;
A
#
# COMPACT_ATOMS: atom_id res chain seq x y z
N MET A 1 8.37 -1.94 -21.75
CA MET A 1 8.76 -2.64 -23.00
C MET A 1 7.49 -3.16 -23.67
N ASN A 2 7.09 -2.61 -24.82
CA ASN A 2 5.88 -3.04 -25.53
C ASN A 2 6.13 -4.36 -26.28
N LYS A 3 5.31 -5.38 -26.03
CA LYS A 3 5.38 -6.68 -26.71
C LYS A 3 4.66 -6.60 -28.07
N ILE A 4 5.34 -7.03 -29.11
CA ILE A 4 4.79 -7.20 -30.47
C ILE A 4 4.22 -8.61 -30.57
N PHE A 5 2.94 -8.74 -30.95
CA PHE A 5 2.27 -10.05 -31.00
C PHE A 5 2.26 -10.68 -32.40
N SER A 6 2.18 -9.89 -33.47
CA SER A 6 2.27 -10.43 -34.84
C SER A 6 2.61 -9.36 -35.88
N VAL A 7 3.26 -9.81 -36.95
CA VAL A 7 3.60 -9.02 -38.14
C VAL A 7 2.83 -9.62 -39.33
N VAL A 8 2.07 -8.79 -40.06
CA VAL A 8 1.17 -9.26 -41.11
C VAL A 8 1.40 -8.46 -42.39
N TRP A 9 1.36 -9.13 -43.54
CA TRP A 9 1.56 -8.51 -44.85
C TRP A 9 0.32 -7.75 -45.30
N SER A 10 0.46 -6.45 -45.59
CA SER A 10 -0.65 -5.62 -46.09
C SER A 10 -0.55 -5.45 -47.61
N TYR A 11 -1.47 -6.09 -48.34
CA TYR A 11 -1.53 -6.01 -49.80
C TYR A 11 -1.85 -4.61 -50.33
N SER A 12 -2.52 -3.75 -49.56
CA SER A 12 -2.84 -2.39 -49.98
C SER A 12 -1.68 -1.42 -49.85
N LEU A 13 -0.69 -1.75 -49.00
CA LEU A 13 0.49 -0.92 -48.71
C LEU A 13 1.79 -1.54 -49.22
N GLY A 14 1.75 -2.76 -49.76
CA GLY A 14 2.91 -3.48 -50.28
C GLY A 14 4.02 -3.70 -49.25
N SER A 15 3.69 -3.79 -47.95
CA SER A 15 4.66 -3.86 -46.86
C SER A 15 4.15 -4.66 -45.64
N TRP A 16 5.08 -5.12 -44.80
CA TRP A 16 4.81 -5.81 -43.54
C TRP A 16 4.47 -4.80 -42.44
N VAL A 17 3.35 -5.01 -41.73
CA VAL A 17 2.85 -4.10 -40.69
C VAL A 17 2.74 -4.83 -39.36
N VAL A 18 3.12 -4.15 -38.27
CA VAL A 18 3.12 -4.70 -36.91
C VAL A 18 1.81 -4.34 -36.20
N ALA A 19 1.12 -5.33 -35.63
CA ALA A 19 -0.05 -5.09 -34.79
C ALA A 19 0.36 -4.84 -33.32
N SER A 20 0.03 -3.66 -32.79
CA SER A 20 0.21 -3.26 -31.39
C SER A 20 -1.10 -2.65 -30.87
N GLU A 21 -1.43 -2.87 -29.59
CA GLU A 21 -2.76 -2.67 -28.98
C GLU A 21 -3.27 -1.21 -28.88
N PHE A 22 -2.61 -0.22 -29.49
CA PHE A 22 -3.08 1.18 -29.47
C PHE A 22 -3.56 1.70 -30.83
N ALA A 23 -4.40 0.93 -31.53
CA ALA A 23 -5.11 1.41 -32.72
C ALA A 23 -6.60 1.67 -32.42
N HIS A 24 -6.93 2.94 -32.19
CA HIS A 24 -8.28 3.47 -32.03
C HIS A 24 -9.10 3.26 -33.33
N ILE A 25 -10.24 2.58 -33.25
CA ILE A 25 -11.13 2.32 -34.40
C ILE A 25 -11.97 3.57 -34.69
N LYS A 26 -11.89 4.09 -35.93
CA LYS A 26 -12.84 5.08 -36.48
C LYS A 26 -13.89 4.37 -37.35
N TYR A 27 -15.17 4.60 -37.06
CA TYR A 27 -16.32 4.09 -37.82
C TYR A 27 -16.35 4.60 -39.27
N LYS A 28 -16.71 3.72 -40.21
CA LYS A 28 -16.98 4.06 -41.62
C LYS A 28 -18.49 4.18 -41.87
N ARG A 29 -18.87 5.33 -42.45
CA ARG A 29 -20.24 5.74 -42.82
C ARG A 29 -20.75 4.91 -44.02
N GLY A 30 -21.86 4.19 -43.83
CA GLY A 30 -22.52 3.40 -44.88
C GLY A 30 -23.59 4.20 -45.64
N SER A 31 -23.42 4.31 -46.96
CA SER A 31 -24.33 4.91 -47.94
C SER A 31 -25.54 4.00 -48.21
N ARG A 32 -26.78 4.50 -48.12
CA ARG A 32 -27.99 3.78 -48.58
C ARG A 32 -28.30 4.15 -50.04
N LYS A 33 -28.34 3.13 -50.90
CA LYS A 33 -28.90 3.18 -52.26
C LYS A 33 -30.43 3.20 -52.19
N GLY A 34 -31.06 4.07 -52.98
CA GLY A 34 -32.50 4.03 -53.24
C GLY A 34 -32.87 2.99 -54.30
N ILE A 35 -34.13 2.55 -54.29
CA ILE A 35 -34.91 2.03 -55.42
C ILE A 35 -36.41 2.29 -55.10
N LYS A 36 -37.15 2.61 -56.17
CA LYS A 36 -38.50 3.19 -56.23
C LYS A 36 -39.64 2.15 -56.16
N THR A 37 -40.71 2.55 -55.49
CA THR A 37 -42.18 2.47 -55.81
C THR A 37 -42.76 1.29 -56.61
N ILE A 38 -43.86 0.69 -56.09
CA ILE A 38 -45.26 0.76 -56.58
C ILE A 38 -46.16 -0.06 -55.63
N VAL A 39 -47.16 0.58 -54.99
CA VAL A 39 -48.51 -0.01 -54.76
C VAL A 39 -49.51 1.16 -54.75
N ALA A 40 -50.51 1.06 -55.61
CA ALA A 40 -51.63 1.98 -55.70
C ALA A 40 -52.71 1.62 -54.66
N VAL A 41 -53.21 2.61 -53.92
CA VAL A 41 -54.54 2.56 -53.29
C VAL A 41 -55.16 3.95 -53.41
N THR A 42 -56.17 4.03 -54.28
CA THR A 42 -57.12 5.14 -54.39
C THR A 42 -58.06 5.15 -53.19
N VAL A 43 -58.12 6.25 -52.43
CA VAL A 43 -59.26 6.59 -51.57
C VAL A 43 -59.55 8.09 -51.64
N GLY A 44 -60.70 8.42 -52.23
CA GLY A 44 -61.67 9.41 -51.77
C GLY A 44 -61.21 10.84 -51.47
N LEU A 45 -61.56 11.77 -52.38
CA LEU A 45 -61.78 13.17 -52.08
C LEU A 45 -62.84 13.33 -50.97
N SER A 46 -62.51 14.05 -49.90
CA SER A 46 -63.47 14.92 -49.21
C SER A 46 -62.76 16.21 -48.79
N VAL A 47 -63.24 17.31 -49.38
CA VAL A 47 -62.82 18.69 -49.13
C VAL A 47 -63.43 19.14 -47.81
N GLY A 48 -62.60 19.54 -46.85
CA GLY A 48 -63.05 20.07 -45.57
C GLY A 48 -61.99 20.96 -44.93
N LEU A 49 -62.16 22.27 -45.11
CA LEU A 49 -61.56 23.41 -44.38
C LEU A 49 -60.03 23.39 -44.16
N LEU A 50 -59.31 24.03 -45.09
CA LEU A 50 -58.02 24.64 -44.79
C LEU A 50 -58.24 25.84 -43.85
N SER A 51 -57.87 25.71 -42.58
CA SER A 51 -57.50 26.88 -41.78
C SER A 51 -56.12 27.34 -42.22
N THR A 52 -56.05 28.54 -42.76
CA THR A 52 -54.81 29.22 -43.13
C THR A 52 -53.96 29.47 -41.88
N PHE A 53 -52.83 28.78 -41.74
CA PHE A 53 -51.75 29.21 -40.84
C PHE A 53 -50.98 30.34 -41.51
N THR A 54 -51.42 31.58 -41.27
CA THR A 54 -50.61 32.78 -41.50
C THR A 54 -49.54 32.88 -40.42
N ILE A 55 -48.28 32.60 -40.78
CA ILE A 55 -47.12 33.01 -39.97
C ILE A 55 -46.73 34.41 -40.47
N SER A 56 -47.38 35.43 -39.92
CA SER A 56 -46.99 36.82 -40.20
C SER A 56 -45.71 37.11 -39.42
N GLY A 57 -44.66 37.55 -40.11
CA GLY A 57 -43.42 37.99 -39.49
C GLY A 57 -43.65 39.24 -38.65
N THR A 58 -43.74 39.06 -37.34
CA THR A 58 -43.61 40.14 -36.35
C THR A 58 -42.21 40.08 -35.74
N VAL A 59 -41.38 41.07 -36.06
CA VAL A 59 -40.23 41.43 -35.23
C VAL A 59 -40.81 42.06 -33.97
N ILE A 60 -40.85 41.31 -32.86
CA ILE A 60 -41.44 41.78 -31.61
C ILE A 60 -40.42 42.64 -30.86
N GLN A 61 -40.59 43.97 -30.93
CA GLN A 61 -40.14 44.89 -29.90
C GLN A 61 -41.31 45.07 -28.90
N GLY A 62 -41.25 44.39 -27.76
CA GLY A 62 -42.09 44.67 -26.58
C GLY A 62 -43.54 44.14 -26.54
N GLY A 63 -43.80 42.83 -26.63
CA GLY A 63 -45.13 42.24 -26.37
C GLY A 63 -45.28 40.70 -26.53
N THR A 64 -46.32 40.11 -25.92
CA THR A 64 -46.54 38.68 -25.58
C THR A 64 -46.99 37.71 -26.70
N ILE A 65 -46.75 36.40 -26.54
CA ILE A 65 -47.48 35.33 -27.25
C ILE A 65 -48.46 34.63 -26.27
N SER A 66 -49.75 34.95 -26.41
CA SER A 66 -50.89 34.12 -26.02
C SER A 66 -51.81 34.05 -27.22
N THR A 67 -52.24 32.85 -27.62
CA THR A 67 -53.36 32.72 -28.56
C THR A 67 -54.57 31.96 -28.01
N ALA A 68 -54.62 31.71 -26.69
CA ALA A 68 -55.79 31.30 -25.86
C ALA A 68 -56.57 30.01 -26.31
N PRO A 69 -57.33 29.29 -25.44
CA PRO A 69 -58.05 29.73 -24.24
C PRO A 69 -57.63 29.05 -22.92
N VAL A 70 -57.76 29.81 -21.81
CA VAL A 70 -57.52 29.51 -20.38
C VAL A 70 -56.09 29.13 -19.94
N GLY A 71 -55.44 30.00 -19.14
CA GLY A 71 -54.42 29.56 -18.17
C GLY A 71 -53.19 30.46 -17.94
N ASN A 72 -52.69 31.24 -18.92
CA ASN A 72 -51.43 31.98 -18.76
C ASN A 72 -51.62 33.25 -17.90
N THR A 73 -51.02 33.31 -16.71
CA THR A 73 -51.41 34.27 -15.65
C THR A 73 -50.48 35.47 -15.44
N SER A 74 -49.28 35.52 -16.00
CA SER A 74 -48.41 36.73 -15.89
C SER A 74 -47.26 36.70 -16.89
N ALA A 75 -47.32 37.59 -17.87
CA ALA A 75 -46.18 38.02 -18.68
C ALA A 75 -46.10 39.55 -18.63
N ASP A 76 -44.99 40.09 -18.14
CA ASP A 76 -44.71 41.53 -18.09
C ASP A 76 -43.91 41.98 -19.34
N THR A 77 -43.49 43.23 -19.38
CA THR A 77 -42.76 43.77 -20.54
C THR A 77 -41.42 43.02 -20.71
N PHE A 78 -41.19 42.45 -21.90
CA PHE A 78 -40.01 41.66 -22.28
C PHE A 78 -39.97 40.18 -21.82
N SER A 79 -41.08 39.59 -21.37
CA SER A 79 -41.14 38.15 -21.07
C SER A 79 -41.93 37.31 -22.10
N ILE A 80 -41.66 36.00 -22.15
CA ILE A 80 -42.33 35.02 -23.03
C ILE A 80 -42.91 33.90 -22.17
N ALA A 81 -44.22 33.66 -22.23
CA ALA A 81 -44.88 32.54 -21.56
C ALA A 81 -45.72 31.72 -22.56
N ILE A 82 -45.39 30.44 -22.75
CA ILE A 82 -46.07 29.52 -23.66
C ILE A 82 -46.44 28.25 -22.89
N GLY A 83 -47.72 28.03 -22.59
CA GLY A 83 -48.17 26.91 -21.76
C GLY A 83 -49.46 26.24 -22.27
N GLY A 84 -49.75 25.06 -21.72
CA GLY A 84 -51.02 24.35 -21.90
C GLY A 84 -52.16 24.92 -21.03
N PRO A 85 -53.27 24.18 -20.83
CA PRO A 85 -54.47 24.67 -20.12
C PRO A 85 -54.23 25.15 -18.69
N SER A 86 -53.23 24.58 -18.00
CA SER A 86 -52.85 24.98 -16.64
C SER A 86 -51.90 26.20 -16.58
N GLY A 87 -51.54 26.79 -17.73
CA GLY A 87 -50.74 28.01 -17.82
C GLY A 87 -49.23 27.83 -17.69
N ALA A 88 -48.47 28.84 -18.15
CA ALA A 88 -47.07 29.06 -17.82
C ALA A 88 -46.95 30.43 -17.15
N ILE A 89 -45.88 30.72 -16.41
CA ILE A 89 -45.66 32.00 -15.72
C ILE A 89 -44.27 32.52 -16.11
N ALA A 90 -44.17 33.75 -16.64
CA ALA A 90 -42.88 34.36 -16.98
C ALA A 90 -42.85 35.83 -16.54
N THR A 91 -42.03 36.18 -15.55
CA THR A 91 -41.89 37.56 -15.06
C THR A 91 -40.48 38.11 -15.26
N SER A 92 -40.37 39.42 -15.50
CA SER A 92 -39.14 40.21 -15.53
C SER A 92 -38.10 39.67 -16.52
N ARG A 93 -38.33 39.93 -17.81
CA ARG A 93 -37.38 39.60 -18.90
C ARG A 93 -37.12 38.09 -19.07
N SER A 94 -38.03 37.23 -18.61
CA SER A 94 -37.84 35.78 -18.55
C SER A 94 -38.58 35.02 -19.66
N ILE A 95 -38.27 33.72 -19.79
CA ILE A 95 -38.88 32.82 -20.78
C ILE A 95 -39.41 31.57 -20.09
N ALA A 96 -40.72 31.29 -20.15
CA ALA A 96 -41.35 30.06 -19.67
C ALA A 96 -42.05 29.32 -20.83
N ILE A 97 -41.67 28.06 -21.07
CA ILE A 97 -42.24 27.23 -22.15
C ILE A 97 -42.58 25.84 -21.61
N GLY A 98 -43.85 25.50 -21.55
CA GLY A 98 -44.37 24.22 -21.07
C GLY A 98 -45.57 24.40 -20.13
N GLU A 99 -46.41 23.38 -20.04
CA GLU A 99 -47.52 23.38 -19.06
C GLU A 99 -46.97 23.45 -17.62
N LEU A 100 -47.46 24.42 -16.84
CA LEU A 100 -47.01 24.74 -15.47
C LEU A 100 -45.51 25.09 -15.36
N SER A 101 -44.90 25.58 -16.44
CA SER A 101 -43.54 26.13 -16.40
C SER A 101 -43.53 27.49 -15.71
N GLN A 102 -42.56 27.73 -14.83
CA GLN A 102 -42.47 28.95 -14.02
C GLN A 102 -41.08 29.60 -14.16
N ALA A 103 -40.97 30.71 -14.88
CA ALA A 103 -39.77 31.54 -14.97
C ALA A 103 -39.99 32.86 -14.20
N THR A 104 -39.86 32.83 -12.88
CA THR A 104 -40.17 33.99 -12.00
C THR A 104 -38.96 34.80 -11.55
N GLY A 105 -37.74 34.29 -11.77
CA GLY A 105 -36.51 35.05 -11.55
C GLY A 105 -36.26 36.07 -12.66
N ASP A 106 -35.64 37.20 -12.33
CA ASP A 106 -35.25 38.20 -13.34
C ASP A 106 -34.32 37.57 -14.39
N SER A 107 -34.63 37.78 -15.67
CA SER A 107 -33.90 37.23 -16.81
C SER A 107 -33.73 35.69 -16.78
N SER A 108 -34.66 34.96 -16.15
CA SER A 108 -34.59 33.49 -16.08
C SER A 108 -35.21 32.77 -17.29
N VAL A 109 -34.90 31.49 -17.45
CA VAL A 109 -35.44 30.63 -18.52
C VAL A 109 -35.91 29.30 -17.94
N SER A 110 -37.17 28.94 -18.19
CA SER A 110 -37.80 27.68 -17.80
C SER A 110 -38.37 26.98 -19.04
N LEU A 111 -37.92 25.75 -19.33
CA LEU A 111 -38.33 24.97 -20.49
C LEU A 111 -38.70 23.54 -20.11
N GLY A 112 -39.99 23.19 -20.21
CA GLY A 112 -40.53 21.86 -19.95
C GLY A 112 -41.72 21.89 -18.99
N ARG A 113 -42.56 20.85 -19.06
CA ARG A 113 -43.72 20.72 -18.16
C ARG A 113 -43.29 20.67 -16.70
N LEU A 114 -43.88 21.51 -15.84
CA LEU A 114 -43.53 21.68 -14.43
C LEU A 114 -42.07 22.15 -14.17
N SER A 115 -41.38 22.69 -15.18
CA SER A 115 -40.06 23.31 -14.93
C SER A 115 -40.20 24.60 -14.12
N SER A 116 -39.19 24.94 -13.30
CA SER A 116 -39.21 26.11 -12.42
C SER A 116 -37.84 26.78 -12.40
N ALA A 117 -37.73 28.03 -12.86
CA ALA A 117 -36.55 28.88 -12.85
C ALA A 117 -36.85 30.16 -12.06
N THR A 118 -36.71 30.09 -10.73
CA THR A 118 -37.07 31.18 -9.80
C THR A 118 -35.88 32.04 -9.38
N GLY A 119 -34.65 31.55 -9.55
CA GLY A 119 -33.45 32.35 -9.32
C GLY A 119 -33.25 33.39 -10.42
N ALA A 120 -32.73 34.58 -10.11
CA ALA A 120 -32.36 35.53 -11.14
C ALA A 120 -31.21 34.97 -12.02
N ASN A 121 -31.25 35.22 -13.31
CA ASN A 121 -30.35 34.66 -14.33
C ASN A 121 -30.30 33.12 -14.35
N SER A 122 -31.32 32.44 -13.83
CA SER A 122 -31.34 30.97 -13.76
C SER A 122 -31.86 30.32 -15.04
N PHE A 123 -31.47 29.07 -15.28
CA PHE A 123 -31.88 28.29 -16.46
C PHE A 123 -32.34 26.90 -16.04
N ALA A 124 -33.63 26.58 -16.18
CA ALA A 124 -34.20 25.25 -15.95
C ALA A 124 -34.72 24.66 -17.27
N ALA A 125 -34.21 23.52 -17.72
CA ALA A 125 -34.77 22.80 -18.86
C ALA A 125 -34.89 21.29 -18.62
N GLY A 126 -36.09 20.75 -18.86
CA GLY A 126 -36.48 19.38 -18.58
C GLY A 126 -37.78 19.33 -17.79
N GLN A 127 -38.55 18.25 -17.94
CA GLN A 127 -39.79 18.07 -17.18
C GLN A 127 -39.47 18.02 -15.68
N GLY A 128 -40.08 18.91 -14.90
CA GLY A 128 -39.86 18.99 -13.44
C GLY A 128 -38.49 19.51 -13.02
N SER A 129 -37.68 20.05 -13.95
CA SER A 129 -36.41 20.70 -13.60
C SER A 129 -36.62 21.93 -12.73
N SER A 130 -35.75 22.17 -11.74
CA SER A 130 -35.89 23.26 -10.77
C SER A 130 -34.55 23.99 -10.61
N SER A 131 -34.51 25.28 -10.94
CA SER A 131 -33.34 26.14 -10.80
C SER A 131 -33.71 27.34 -9.93
N THR A 132 -33.38 27.28 -8.64
CA THR A 132 -33.80 28.30 -7.64
C THR A 132 -32.67 29.21 -7.20
N GLY A 133 -31.40 28.80 -7.38
CA GLY A 133 -30.24 29.64 -7.06
C GLY A 133 -30.05 30.76 -8.08
N PHE A 134 -29.47 31.89 -7.66
CA PHE A 134 -29.04 32.95 -8.57
C PHE A 134 -27.98 32.40 -9.53
N GLY A 135 -28.13 32.62 -10.84
CA GLY A 135 -27.21 32.09 -11.86
C GLY A 135 -27.18 30.57 -11.98
N ALA A 136 -28.10 29.85 -11.32
CA ALA A 136 -28.11 28.39 -11.33
C ALA A 136 -28.59 27.83 -12.68
N THR A 137 -28.14 26.63 -13.02
CA THR A 137 -28.52 25.91 -14.26
C THR A 137 -28.94 24.48 -13.94
N ALA A 138 -30.18 24.11 -14.23
CA ALA A 138 -30.72 22.75 -14.11
C ALA A 138 -31.13 22.21 -15.49
N LEU A 139 -30.44 21.17 -15.98
CA LEU A 139 -30.67 20.55 -17.28
C LEU A 139 -30.93 19.05 -17.12
N GLY A 140 -32.16 18.61 -17.38
CA GLY A 140 -32.57 17.21 -17.31
C GLY A 140 -33.91 17.02 -16.58
N PHE A 141 -34.55 15.87 -16.81
CA PHE A 141 -35.78 15.49 -16.11
C PHE A 141 -35.55 15.49 -14.59
N SER A 142 -36.36 16.24 -13.85
CA SER A 142 -36.26 16.40 -12.39
C SER A 142 -34.87 16.82 -11.87
N SER A 143 -34.05 17.48 -12.67
CA SER A 143 -32.79 18.07 -12.21
C SER A 143 -33.06 19.26 -11.27
N THR A 144 -32.25 19.45 -10.24
CA THR A 144 -32.40 20.52 -9.24
C THR A 144 -31.10 21.26 -9.03
N ALA A 145 -31.07 22.57 -9.28
CA ALA A 145 -29.95 23.45 -8.99
C ALA A 145 -30.41 24.57 -8.04
N SER A 146 -30.11 24.45 -6.75
CA SER A 146 -30.60 25.38 -5.71
C SER A 146 -29.54 26.29 -5.12
N GLY A 147 -28.25 25.93 -5.24
CA GLY A 147 -27.14 26.78 -4.81
C GLY A 147 -26.86 27.96 -5.75
N LEU A 148 -26.23 29.02 -5.23
CA LEU A 148 -25.74 30.15 -6.04
C LEU A 148 -24.74 29.63 -7.10
N ASN A 149 -24.92 29.99 -8.38
CA ASN A 149 -24.15 29.49 -9.52
C ASN A 149 -24.09 27.96 -9.66
N ALA A 150 -24.97 27.21 -9.00
CA ALA A 150 -24.96 25.75 -9.04
C ALA A 150 -25.37 25.23 -10.43
N THR A 151 -24.75 24.14 -10.88
CA THR A 151 -25.04 23.52 -12.17
C THR A 151 -25.40 22.05 -11.99
N ALA A 152 -26.64 21.67 -12.32
CA ALA A 152 -27.14 20.29 -12.29
C ALA A 152 -27.44 19.81 -13.72
N LEU A 153 -26.77 18.76 -14.18
CA LEU A 153 -26.87 18.18 -15.53
C LEU A 153 -27.20 16.69 -15.44
N GLY A 154 -28.36 16.26 -15.93
CA GLY A 154 -28.77 14.87 -15.99
C GLY A 154 -30.08 14.58 -15.26
N PHE A 155 -30.65 13.40 -15.50
CA PHE A 155 -31.88 12.94 -14.85
C PHE A 155 -31.70 12.88 -13.33
N SER A 156 -32.57 13.57 -12.59
CA SER A 156 -32.55 13.65 -11.13
C SER A 156 -31.21 14.05 -10.52
N SER A 157 -30.41 14.85 -11.24
CA SER A 157 -29.19 15.45 -10.69
C SER A 157 -29.52 16.59 -9.72
N THR A 158 -28.76 16.73 -8.63
CA THR A 158 -28.98 17.77 -7.61
C THR A 158 -27.69 18.52 -7.31
N ALA A 159 -27.68 19.84 -7.51
CA ALA A 159 -26.58 20.73 -7.14
C ALA A 159 -27.10 21.79 -6.15
N SER A 160 -26.83 21.60 -4.85
CA SER A 160 -27.37 22.44 -3.76
C SER A 160 -26.33 23.38 -3.15
N GLY A 161 -25.04 23.10 -3.32
CA GLY A 161 -23.98 23.97 -2.80
C GLY A 161 -23.72 25.18 -3.70
N THR A 162 -23.17 26.25 -3.12
CA THR A 162 -22.69 27.41 -3.90
C THR A 162 -21.53 27.00 -4.82
N ASP A 163 -21.55 27.43 -6.08
CA ASP A 163 -20.59 27.07 -7.14
C ASP A 163 -20.43 25.54 -7.31
N SER A 164 -21.47 24.76 -7.00
CA SER A 164 -21.44 23.29 -7.12
C SER A 164 -21.76 22.80 -8.53
N LEU A 165 -21.24 21.63 -8.89
CA LEU A 165 -21.50 20.96 -10.17
C LEU A 165 -21.93 19.52 -9.93
N ALA A 166 -23.16 19.18 -10.30
CA ALA A 166 -23.64 17.79 -10.38
C ALA A 166 -23.88 17.43 -11.86
N SER A 167 -23.16 16.43 -12.38
CA SER A 167 -23.29 15.97 -13.77
C SER A 167 -23.38 14.45 -13.85
N GLY A 168 -24.55 13.93 -14.17
CA GLY A 168 -24.82 12.50 -14.25
C GLY A 168 -26.27 12.16 -13.88
N ASN A 169 -26.69 10.94 -14.18
CA ASN A 169 -27.96 10.44 -13.66
C ASN A 169 -27.84 10.30 -12.14
N ASN A 170 -28.73 10.92 -11.37
CA ASN A 170 -28.75 10.84 -9.91
C ASN A 170 -27.45 11.31 -9.22
N SER A 171 -26.68 12.21 -9.85
CA SER A 171 -25.49 12.81 -9.23
C SER A 171 -25.89 13.90 -8.22
N ASN A 172 -25.21 13.99 -7.09
CA ASN A 172 -25.51 14.95 -6.03
C ASN A 172 -24.28 15.73 -5.57
N ALA A 173 -24.34 17.06 -5.61
CA ALA A 173 -23.30 17.97 -5.16
C ALA A 173 -23.90 18.92 -4.08
N PHE A 174 -23.64 18.62 -2.80
CA PHE A 174 -24.37 19.23 -1.68
C PHE A 174 -23.70 20.45 -1.05
N SER A 175 -22.37 20.55 -1.12
CA SER A 175 -21.57 21.55 -0.40
C SER A 175 -20.92 22.57 -1.34
N ARG A 176 -20.36 23.66 -0.81
CA ARG A 176 -19.74 24.74 -1.58
C ARG A 176 -18.58 24.21 -2.43
N ASN A 177 -18.49 24.59 -3.70
CA ASN A 177 -17.49 24.11 -4.65
C ASN A 177 -17.47 22.58 -4.84
N SER A 178 -18.51 21.85 -4.42
CA SER A 178 -18.55 20.40 -4.61
C SER A 178 -18.73 20.04 -6.08
N ILE A 179 -18.00 19.02 -6.54
CA ILE A 179 -18.09 18.50 -7.90
C ILE A 179 -18.49 17.02 -7.81
N ALA A 180 -19.61 16.64 -8.42
CA ALA A 180 -20.09 15.27 -8.54
C ALA A 180 -20.32 14.93 -10.02
N ILE A 181 -19.43 14.15 -10.63
CA ILE A 181 -19.50 13.77 -12.04
C ILE A 181 -19.58 12.25 -12.17
N GLY A 182 -20.68 11.75 -12.74
CA GLY A 182 -20.93 10.33 -12.95
C GLY A 182 -22.31 9.90 -12.41
N THR A 183 -22.81 8.77 -12.91
CA THR A 183 -24.07 8.20 -12.41
C THR A 183 -23.96 7.88 -10.92
N SER A 184 -24.88 8.41 -10.12
CA SER A 184 -24.91 8.26 -8.66
C SER A 184 -23.65 8.76 -7.93
N ALA A 185 -22.86 9.66 -8.54
CA ALA A 185 -21.76 10.30 -7.84
C ALA A 185 -22.30 11.22 -6.74
N VAL A 186 -21.68 11.22 -5.55
CA VAL A 186 -22.07 12.06 -4.42
C VAL A 186 -20.87 12.83 -3.92
N SER A 187 -20.99 14.15 -3.83
CA SER A 187 -19.96 15.04 -3.30
C SER A 187 -20.53 16.03 -2.31
N GLY A 188 -19.79 16.23 -1.20
CA GLY A 188 -20.19 17.10 -0.10
C GLY A 188 -21.05 16.41 0.95
N VAL A 189 -21.36 17.17 2.01
CA VAL A 189 -22.18 16.75 3.15
C VAL A 189 -23.59 17.28 2.93
N SER A 190 -24.59 16.41 3.03
CA SER A 190 -26.00 16.81 2.95
C SER A 190 -26.32 17.87 4.00
N ASP A 191 -27.20 18.81 3.66
CA ASP A 191 -27.64 19.90 4.54
C ASP A 191 -26.52 20.84 5.04
N SER A 192 -25.35 20.80 4.40
CA SER A 192 -24.22 21.70 4.68
C SER A 192 -23.73 22.40 3.38
N PRO A 193 -24.53 23.32 2.82
CA PRO A 193 -24.21 23.98 1.54
C PRO A 193 -23.01 24.93 1.61
N ASP A 194 -22.63 25.39 2.81
CA ASP A 194 -21.63 26.45 3.00
C ASP A 194 -20.22 25.95 3.35
N ILE A 195 -20.07 24.66 3.70
CA ILE A 195 -18.74 24.08 3.96
C ILE A 195 -18.01 23.78 2.64
N SER A 196 -16.67 23.77 2.67
CA SER A 196 -15.89 23.36 1.49
C SER A 196 -16.20 21.92 1.12
N GLY A 197 -16.71 21.73 -0.09
CA GLY A 197 -17.12 20.45 -0.63
C GLY A 197 -15.96 19.60 -1.14
N GLY A 198 -16.28 18.36 -1.48
CA GLY A 198 -15.33 17.43 -2.07
C GLY A 198 -15.38 17.40 -3.59
N THR A 199 -14.64 16.47 -4.18
CA THR A 199 -14.72 16.14 -5.60
C THR A 199 -14.95 14.64 -5.76
N ALA A 200 -16.05 14.25 -6.39
CA ALA A 200 -16.40 12.86 -6.71
C ALA A 200 -16.53 12.70 -8.23
N ILE A 201 -15.62 11.96 -8.85
CA ILE A 201 -15.62 11.71 -10.29
C ILE A 201 -15.58 10.22 -10.56
N GLY A 202 -16.66 9.68 -11.10
CA GLY A 202 -16.84 8.26 -11.41
C GLY A 202 -18.24 7.77 -11.07
N SER A 203 -18.67 6.68 -11.71
CA SER A 203 -19.97 6.08 -11.37
C SER A 203 -19.96 5.57 -9.92
N GLY A 204 -20.86 6.12 -9.11
CA GLY A 204 -20.95 5.84 -7.67
C GLY A 204 -19.76 6.31 -6.85
N ALA A 205 -18.92 7.23 -7.37
CA ALA A 205 -17.88 7.86 -6.57
C ALA A 205 -18.51 8.68 -5.43
N SER A 206 -17.92 8.61 -4.23
CA SER A 206 -18.46 9.22 -3.02
C SER A 206 -17.38 10.02 -2.28
N ALA A 207 -17.51 11.34 -2.24
CA ALA A 207 -16.64 12.26 -1.50
C ALA A 207 -17.48 13.05 -0.48
N THR A 208 -17.82 12.42 0.64
CA THR A 208 -18.88 12.87 1.58
C THR A 208 -18.34 13.55 2.83
N ALA A 209 -17.11 14.03 2.81
CA ALA A 209 -16.49 14.72 3.94
C ALA A 209 -15.85 16.04 3.47
N LEU A 210 -15.43 16.86 4.44
CA LEU A 210 -14.82 18.17 4.15
C LEU A 210 -13.54 17.99 3.32
N ASP A 211 -13.42 18.72 2.22
CA ASP A 211 -12.25 18.71 1.31
C ASP A 211 -11.83 17.29 0.84
N SER A 212 -12.75 16.32 0.81
CA SER A 212 -12.43 14.95 0.39
C SER A 212 -12.49 14.78 -1.13
N SER A 213 -11.75 13.83 -1.68
CA SER A 213 -11.66 13.61 -3.13
C SER A 213 -11.73 12.13 -3.48
N ALA A 214 -12.70 11.75 -4.30
CA ALA A 214 -12.94 10.40 -4.77
C ALA A 214 -12.91 10.35 -6.30
N TYR A 215 -11.92 9.65 -6.88
CA TYR A 215 -11.74 9.47 -8.32
C TYR A 215 -11.81 7.99 -8.68
N GLY A 216 -12.83 7.56 -9.41
CA GLY A 216 -12.98 6.18 -9.86
C GLY A 216 -14.37 5.62 -9.63
N ARG A 217 -14.66 4.48 -10.27
CA ARG A 217 -15.93 3.79 -10.07
C ARG A 217 -15.99 3.25 -8.63
N LEU A 218 -17.01 3.66 -7.88
CA LEU A 218 -17.23 3.27 -6.48
C LEU A 218 -16.06 3.60 -5.55
N SER A 219 -15.24 4.61 -5.88
CA SER A 219 -14.25 5.15 -4.93
C SER A 219 -14.95 5.90 -3.80
N SER A 220 -14.48 5.76 -2.57
CA SER A 220 -15.07 6.36 -1.37
C SER A 220 -14.01 7.12 -0.57
N ALA A 221 -14.16 8.44 -0.45
CA ALA A 221 -13.38 9.31 0.42
C ALA A 221 -14.32 9.89 1.49
N SER A 222 -14.45 9.19 2.62
CA SER A 222 -15.49 9.44 3.64
C SER A 222 -15.01 10.19 4.88
N ALA A 223 -13.74 10.61 4.90
CA ALA A 223 -13.16 11.37 5.99
C ALA A 223 -12.54 12.69 5.50
N ASN A 224 -12.33 13.63 6.42
CA ASN A 224 -11.86 14.97 6.10
C ASN A 224 -10.50 14.92 5.39
N SER A 225 -10.37 15.66 4.29
CA SER A 225 -9.16 15.74 3.47
C SER A 225 -8.65 14.39 2.94
N ALA A 226 -9.51 13.36 2.90
CA ALA A 226 -9.17 12.04 2.39
C ALA A 226 -9.14 12.03 0.85
N LEU A 227 -8.23 11.25 0.27
CA LEU A 227 -8.10 11.04 -1.18
C LEU A 227 -8.25 9.56 -1.53
N ALA A 228 -9.31 9.20 -2.24
CA ALA A 228 -9.53 7.86 -2.78
C ALA A 228 -9.46 7.88 -4.31
N GLY A 229 -8.39 7.33 -4.90
CA GLY A 229 -8.18 7.29 -6.35
C GLY A 229 -8.05 5.85 -6.87
N GLY A 230 -9.01 5.39 -7.66
CA GLY A 230 -9.06 4.06 -8.25
C GLY A 230 -10.43 3.40 -8.08
N SER A 231 -10.71 2.36 -8.87
CA SER A 231 -11.96 1.63 -8.71
C SER A 231 -12.00 0.97 -7.33
N PHE A 232 -13.07 1.20 -6.56
CA PHE A 232 -13.25 0.67 -5.21
C PHE A 232 -12.19 1.13 -4.18
N ALA A 233 -11.41 2.18 -4.46
CA ALA A 233 -10.51 2.76 -3.47
C ALA A 233 -11.32 3.30 -2.27
N ASN A 234 -10.89 3.01 -1.05
CA ASN A 234 -11.56 3.43 0.19
C ASN A 234 -10.58 4.18 1.10
N ALA A 235 -10.76 5.49 1.20
CA ALA A 235 -10.05 6.36 2.13
C ALA A 235 -11.03 6.82 3.23
N SER A 236 -11.03 6.10 4.36
CA SER A 236 -11.95 6.36 5.49
C SER A 236 -11.26 6.97 6.71
N GLY A 237 -9.94 7.10 6.68
CA GLY A 237 -9.17 7.84 7.68
C GLY A 237 -9.05 9.32 7.33
N ALA A 238 -9.02 10.19 8.34
CA ALA A 238 -8.79 11.62 8.10
C ALA A 238 -7.40 11.84 7.51
N ALA A 239 -7.30 12.73 6.51
CA ALA A 239 -6.09 12.99 5.72
C ALA A 239 -5.44 11.72 5.12
N SER A 240 -6.20 10.64 4.94
CA SER A 240 -5.68 9.40 4.37
C SER A 240 -5.67 9.42 2.84
N VAL A 241 -4.78 8.63 2.25
CA VAL A 241 -4.58 8.52 0.80
C VAL A 241 -4.70 7.05 0.40
N ALA A 242 -5.70 6.69 -0.40
CA ALA A 242 -5.90 5.36 -0.97
C ALA A 242 -5.83 5.44 -2.51
N LEU A 243 -4.75 4.95 -3.13
CA LEU A 243 -4.51 5.04 -4.57
C LEU A 243 -4.29 3.66 -5.20
N GLY A 244 -5.26 3.18 -5.96
CA GLY A 244 -5.22 1.90 -6.66
C GLY A 244 -6.59 1.22 -6.68
N THR A 245 -6.68 0.07 -7.34
CA THR A 245 -7.91 -0.73 -7.33
C THR A 245 -8.04 -1.46 -6.00
N SER A 246 -9.19 -1.28 -5.32
CA SER A 246 -9.52 -1.90 -4.02
C SER A 246 -8.51 -1.60 -2.91
N THR A 247 -7.89 -0.42 -2.92
CA THR A 247 -7.02 0.06 -1.83
C THR A 247 -7.81 0.49 -0.62
N VAL A 248 -7.26 0.27 0.57
CA VAL A 248 -7.87 0.70 1.83
C VAL A 248 -6.87 1.53 2.63
N ALA A 249 -7.24 2.77 2.97
CA ALA A 249 -6.53 3.64 3.90
C ALA A 249 -7.51 4.11 5.00
N SER A 250 -7.56 3.39 6.12
CA SER A 250 -8.63 3.55 7.11
C SER A 250 -8.25 4.27 8.40
N GLY A 251 -6.96 4.37 8.72
CA GLY A 251 -6.45 5.13 9.86
C GLY A 251 -6.08 6.58 9.51
N LEU A 252 -5.92 7.40 10.56
CA LEU A 252 -5.52 8.81 10.45
C LEU A 252 -4.17 8.94 9.73
N ASN A 253 -4.06 9.82 8.73
CA ASN A 253 -2.83 10.05 7.93
C ASN A 253 -2.28 8.80 7.21
N ASP A 254 -3.09 7.76 7.01
CA ASP A 254 -2.63 6.55 6.34
C ASP A 254 -2.36 6.79 4.86
N VAL A 255 -1.37 6.08 4.31
CA VAL A 255 -1.03 6.10 2.88
C VAL A 255 -1.03 4.68 2.34
N ALA A 256 -2.03 4.32 1.54
CA ALA A 256 -2.13 3.05 0.83
C ALA A 256 -2.03 3.28 -0.69
N ILE A 257 -1.03 2.71 -1.36
CA ILE A 257 -0.81 2.87 -2.81
C ILE A 257 -0.50 1.50 -3.44
N GLY A 258 -1.32 1.02 -4.37
CA GLY A 258 -1.12 -0.25 -5.08
C GLY A 258 -2.42 -1.02 -5.29
N ASN A 259 -2.45 -2.10 -6.07
CA ASN A 259 -3.66 -2.94 -6.09
C ASN A 259 -3.81 -3.63 -4.73
N THR A 260 -4.99 -3.56 -4.11
CA THR A 260 -5.31 -4.21 -2.82
C THR A 260 -4.38 -3.87 -1.64
N SER A 261 -3.63 -2.75 -1.70
CA SER A 261 -2.82 -2.30 -0.57
C SER A 261 -3.70 -1.84 0.60
N GLN A 262 -3.28 -2.13 1.83
CA GLN A 262 -4.02 -1.87 3.06
C GLN A 262 -3.13 -1.14 4.07
N ALA A 263 -3.44 0.13 4.34
CA ALA A 263 -2.92 0.88 5.48
C ALA A 263 -4.08 1.10 6.45
N THR A 264 -4.02 0.49 7.64
CA THR A 264 -5.15 0.49 8.59
C THR A 264 -4.77 0.88 10.01
N GLY A 265 -3.47 1.05 10.28
CA GLY A 265 -2.95 1.24 11.62
C GLY A 265 -2.99 2.67 12.18
N GLY A 266 -3.21 3.67 11.33
CA GLY A 266 -2.98 5.08 11.67
C GLY A 266 -1.50 5.45 11.56
N ASN A 267 -1.22 6.58 10.90
CA ASN A 267 0.12 7.01 10.50
C ASN A 267 0.91 5.90 9.77
N SER A 268 0.20 4.97 9.12
CA SER A 268 0.78 3.79 8.49
C SER A 268 0.92 3.98 6.99
N MET A 269 1.88 3.28 6.39
CA MET A 269 2.21 3.40 4.97
C MET A 269 2.26 2.01 4.33
N ALA A 270 1.39 1.73 3.37
CA ALA A 270 1.37 0.50 2.58
C ALA A 270 1.53 0.81 1.09
N ILE A 271 2.70 0.56 0.51
CA ILE A 271 3.01 0.84 -0.90
C ILE A 271 3.40 -0.45 -1.62
N GLY A 272 2.58 -0.90 -2.56
CA GLY A 272 2.80 -2.13 -3.33
C GLY A 272 1.53 -2.96 -3.47
N SER A 273 1.50 -3.87 -4.43
CA SER A 273 0.35 -4.77 -4.62
C SER A 273 0.19 -5.69 -3.40
N GLY A 274 -0.95 -5.65 -2.74
CA GLY A 274 -1.22 -6.43 -1.53
C GLY A 274 -0.33 -6.10 -0.32
N ALA A 275 0.37 -4.96 -0.31
CA ALA A 275 1.12 -4.50 0.86
C ALA A 275 0.15 -4.26 2.03
N SER A 276 0.50 -4.71 3.24
CA SER A 276 -0.29 -4.55 4.46
C SER A 276 0.52 -3.86 5.55
N ALA A 277 0.05 -2.69 6.00
CA ALA A 277 0.55 -1.97 7.16
C ALA A 277 -0.60 -1.84 8.17
N SER A 278 -0.71 -2.82 9.07
CA SER A 278 -1.94 -3.05 9.85
C SER A 278 -1.93 -2.39 11.24
N ALA A 279 -0.78 -1.84 11.65
CA ALA A 279 -0.56 -1.29 12.99
C ALA A 279 -0.03 0.15 12.94
N THR A 280 -0.17 0.88 14.06
CA THR A 280 0.20 2.30 14.14
C THR A 280 1.66 2.53 13.79
N GLY A 281 1.93 3.50 12.90
CA GLY A 281 3.28 3.84 12.46
C GLY A 281 3.96 2.75 11.60
N ALA A 282 3.25 1.68 11.24
CA ALA A 282 3.83 0.61 10.43
C ALA A 282 4.12 1.06 9.00
N VAL A 283 5.25 0.59 8.46
CA VAL A 283 5.67 0.85 7.08
C VAL A 283 5.81 -0.47 6.34
N SER A 284 5.00 -0.66 5.31
CA SER A 284 5.03 -1.81 4.41
C SER A 284 5.23 -1.32 2.98
N MET A 285 6.37 -1.65 2.37
CA MET A 285 6.71 -1.24 1.01
C MET A 285 7.21 -2.41 0.19
N GLY A 286 6.45 -2.85 -0.81
CA GLY A 286 6.76 -4.00 -1.65
C GLY A 286 5.52 -4.83 -1.94
N SER A 287 5.57 -5.68 -2.98
CA SER A 287 4.46 -6.59 -3.27
C SER A 287 4.32 -7.61 -2.14
N GLY A 288 3.15 -7.66 -1.51
CA GLY A 288 2.87 -8.58 -0.40
C GLY A 288 3.71 -8.32 0.86
N ALA A 289 4.35 -7.16 0.99
CA ALA A 289 5.04 -6.78 2.23
C ALA A 289 4.02 -6.69 3.39
N MET A 290 4.44 -7.06 4.60
CA MET A 290 3.56 -7.18 5.76
C MET A 290 4.23 -6.60 7.00
N ALA A 291 3.68 -5.49 7.52
CA ALA A 291 4.08 -4.86 8.77
C ALA A 291 2.84 -4.80 9.70
N ASP A 292 2.71 -5.80 10.58
CA ASP A 292 1.49 -6.02 11.39
C ASP A 292 1.63 -5.56 12.85
N SER A 293 2.79 -5.02 13.21
CA SER A 293 3.10 -4.57 14.56
C SER A 293 3.43 -3.07 14.60
N ALA A 294 3.20 -2.44 15.75
CA ALA A 294 3.44 -1.01 15.91
C ALA A 294 4.90 -0.65 15.61
N ASP A 295 5.08 0.43 14.85
CA ASP A 295 6.37 0.93 14.33
C ASP A 295 7.20 -0.11 13.55
N ALA A 296 6.59 -1.20 13.08
CA ALA A 296 7.29 -2.21 12.29
C ALA A 296 7.58 -1.72 10.86
N VAL A 297 8.71 -2.14 10.29
CA VAL A 297 9.16 -1.74 8.95
C VAL A 297 9.40 -3.00 8.11
N ALA A 298 8.55 -3.23 7.12
CA ALA A 298 8.70 -4.28 6.11
C ALA A 298 8.93 -3.64 4.73
N ILE A 299 10.11 -3.81 4.15
CA ILE A 299 10.48 -3.24 2.84
C ILE A 299 11.05 -4.34 1.95
N GLY A 300 10.34 -4.71 0.89
CA GLY A 300 10.73 -5.76 -0.05
C GLY A 300 9.56 -6.67 -0.41
N THR A 301 9.70 -7.42 -1.51
CA THR A 301 8.67 -8.39 -1.90
C THR A 301 8.55 -9.47 -0.82
N SER A 302 7.34 -9.65 -0.29
CA SER A 302 7.04 -10.62 0.78
C SER A 302 7.87 -10.44 2.06
N ALA A 303 8.43 -9.25 2.31
CA ALA A 303 9.07 -8.92 3.58
C ALA A 303 8.03 -8.94 4.71
N GLN A 304 8.33 -9.61 5.82
CA GLN A 304 7.44 -9.75 6.97
C GLN A 304 8.11 -9.17 8.22
N ALA A 305 7.52 -8.12 8.79
CA ALA A 305 7.89 -7.52 10.07
C ALA A 305 6.68 -7.63 11.02
N THR A 306 6.56 -8.78 11.68
CA THR A 306 5.40 -9.12 12.52
C THR A 306 5.67 -8.93 14.02
N GLY A 307 6.93 -8.84 14.43
CA GLY A 307 7.30 -8.48 15.81
C GLY A 307 7.15 -6.99 16.12
N GLY A 308 6.94 -6.64 17.39
CA GLY A 308 6.86 -5.24 17.83
C GLY A 308 8.12 -4.45 17.47
N LYS A 309 8.00 -3.34 16.72
CA LYS A 309 9.15 -2.55 16.24
C LYS A 309 10.18 -3.34 15.41
N ALA A 310 9.77 -4.43 14.77
CA ALA A 310 10.65 -5.25 13.95
C ALA A 310 11.02 -4.55 12.63
N VAL A 311 12.20 -4.88 12.08
CA VAL A 311 12.70 -4.36 10.81
C VAL A 311 13.01 -5.53 9.87
N SER A 312 12.32 -5.60 8.74
CA SER A 312 12.48 -6.61 7.70
C SER A 312 12.74 -5.91 6.36
N ILE A 313 13.98 -5.93 5.85
CA ILE A 313 14.37 -5.18 4.63
C ILE A 313 15.05 -6.10 3.62
N GLY A 314 14.36 -6.39 2.52
CA GLY A 314 14.76 -7.25 1.41
C GLY A 314 13.71 -8.32 1.11
N ALA A 315 13.93 -9.12 0.07
CA ALA A 315 12.92 -10.08 -0.39
C ALA A 315 12.81 -11.27 0.58
N GLY A 316 11.58 -11.67 0.90
CA GLY A 316 11.30 -12.87 1.69
C GLY A 316 11.82 -12.88 3.15
N ASN A 317 12.35 -11.78 3.66
CA ASN A 317 12.82 -11.70 5.06
C ASN A 317 11.67 -11.84 6.06
N ILE A 318 11.98 -12.47 7.20
CA ILE A 318 11.05 -12.66 8.32
C ILE A 318 11.68 -12.10 9.59
N ALA A 319 11.12 -11.02 10.12
CA ALA A 319 11.44 -10.47 11.44
C ALA A 319 10.19 -10.57 12.34
N SER A 320 10.08 -11.66 13.10
CA SER A 320 8.91 -11.95 13.94
C SER A 320 9.15 -11.76 15.44
N GLY A 321 10.41 -11.66 15.87
CA GLY A 321 10.74 -11.29 17.25
C GLY A 321 10.51 -9.80 17.51
N ASN A 322 10.16 -9.43 18.75
CA ASN A 322 10.06 -8.03 19.14
C ASN A 322 11.43 -7.34 19.01
N GLY A 323 11.50 -6.24 18.25
CA GLY A 323 12.74 -5.53 17.94
C GLY A 323 13.73 -6.34 17.08
N ALA A 324 13.27 -7.43 16.44
CA ALA A 324 14.12 -8.22 15.56
C ALA A 324 14.45 -7.47 14.27
N VAL A 325 15.62 -7.75 13.71
CA VAL A 325 16.12 -7.14 12.48
C VAL A 325 16.52 -8.24 11.49
N ALA A 326 15.85 -8.30 10.35
CA ALA A 326 16.17 -9.17 9.22
C ALA A 326 16.48 -8.34 7.97
N ILE A 327 17.72 -8.34 7.48
CA ILE A 327 18.15 -7.51 6.35
C ILE A 327 18.93 -8.34 5.31
N GLY A 328 18.48 -8.32 4.05
CA GLY A 328 19.10 -9.07 2.94
C GLY A 328 18.10 -9.98 2.21
N ASP A 329 18.50 -11.16 1.73
CA ASP A 329 17.62 -12.02 0.91
C ASP A 329 18.00 -13.52 1.02
N PRO A 330 17.11 -14.38 1.55
CA PRO A 330 16.20 -14.13 2.67
C PRO A 330 16.92 -14.34 4.02
N ASN A 331 16.41 -13.75 5.11
CA ASN A 331 16.88 -13.94 6.48
C ASN A 331 15.69 -14.14 7.40
N THR A 332 15.89 -14.92 8.47
CA THR A 332 14.88 -15.22 9.49
C THR A 332 15.39 -14.78 10.87
N ALA A 333 14.72 -13.83 11.51
CA ALA A 333 15.00 -13.36 12.86
C ALA A 333 13.74 -13.49 13.73
N THR A 334 13.67 -14.55 14.54
CA THR A 334 12.48 -14.86 15.35
C THR A 334 12.67 -14.57 16.85
N GLY A 335 13.91 -14.47 17.32
CA GLY A 335 14.19 -14.08 18.70
C GLY A 335 13.91 -12.59 18.99
N THR A 336 13.48 -12.24 20.20
CA THR A 336 13.39 -10.84 20.63
C THR A 336 14.77 -10.20 20.56
N GLY A 337 14.87 -9.06 19.89
CA GLY A 337 16.13 -8.35 19.64
C GLY A 337 17.14 -9.12 18.79
N ALA A 338 16.72 -10.18 18.09
CA ALA A 338 17.60 -10.95 17.22
C ALA A 338 17.96 -10.17 15.96
N VAL A 339 19.17 -10.41 15.42
CA VAL A 339 19.66 -9.76 14.21
C VAL A 339 20.12 -10.84 13.22
N ALA A 340 19.48 -10.91 12.07
CA ALA A 340 19.90 -11.73 10.93
C ALA A 340 20.20 -10.84 9.72
N MET A 341 21.44 -10.84 9.22
CA MET A 341 21.82 -9.97 8.11
C MET A 341 22.75 -10.64 7.10
N GLY A 342 22.40 -10.54 5.82
CA GLY A 342 23.11 -11.14 4.68
C GLY A 342 22.19 -12.06 3.87
N THR A 343 22.59 -13.30 3.63
CA THR A 343 21.82 -14.28 2.85
C THR A 343 21.61 -15.56 3.66
N ASP A 344 20.39 -16.08 3.67
CA ASP A 344 20.00 -17.34 4.32
C ASP A 344 20.37 -17.46 5.81
N ASN A 345 20.47 -16.35 6.57
CA ASN A 345 20.79 -16.43 8.00
C ASN A 345 19.54 -16.65 8.85
N THR A 346 19.71 -17.41 9.94
CA THR A 346 18.68 -17.70 10.94
C THR A 346 19.15 -17.25 12.33
N ALA A 347 18.42 -16.33 12.95
CA ALA A 347 18.65 -15.84 14.31
C ALA A 347 17.38 -16.07 15.16
N ASP A 348 17.28 -17.26 15.76
CA ASP A 348 16.10 -17.67 16.55
C ASP A 348 16.26 -17.47 18.06
N GLY A 349 17.51 -17.40 18.53
CA GLY A 349 17.79 -17.14 19.92
C GLY A 349 17.40 -15.71 20.33
N GLN A 350 16.93 -15.54 21.56
CA GLN A 350 16.67 -14.19 22.11
C GLN A 350 17.99 -13.41 22.16
N GLY A 351 18.03 -12.22 21.55
CA GLY A 351 19.24 -11.40 21.42
C GLY A 351 20.36 -12.05 20.58
N SER A 352 20.03 -13.06 19.76
CA SER A 352 21.02 -13.73 18.92
C SER A 352 21.41 -12.90 17.70
N VAL A 353 22.59 -13.20 17.15
CA VAL A 353 23.14 -12.49 15.99
C VAL A 353 23.65 -13.51 14.97
N ALA A 354 23.12 -13.46 13.75
CA ALA A 354 23.57 -14.26 12.61
C ALA A 354 23.94 -13.33 11.43
N LEU A 355 25.21 -13.34 11.01
CA LEU A 355 25.76 -12.37 10.06
C LEU A 355 26.59 -13.07 8.96
N GLY A 356 26.18 -12.91 7.70
CA GLY A 356 26.92 -13.43 6.54
C GLY A 356 26.07 -14.30 5.63
N ASN A 357 26.50 -15.53 5.36
CA ASN A 357 25.77 -16.47 4.52
C ASN A 357 25.46 -17.78 5.27
N LEU A 358 24.19 -18.20 5.31
CA LEU A 358 23.77 -19.49 5.87
C LEU A 358 24.13 -19.70 7.36
N ASN A 359 24.26 -18.63 8.15
CA ASN A 359 24.60 -18.77 9.58
C ASN A 359 23.34 -19.05 10.42
N THR A 360 23.52 -19.83 11.49
CA THR A 360 22.43 -20.24 12.38
C THR A 360 22.80 -19.93 13.83
N ALA A 361 22.05 -19.04 14.46
CA ALA A 361 22.20 -18.64 15.87
C ALA A 361 20.89 -18.93 16.63
N THR A 362 20.75 -20.13 17.19
CA THR A 362 19.52 -20.58 17.89
C THR A 362 19.59 -20.45 19.40
N GLY A 363 20.79 -20.33 19.97
CA GLY A 363 20.98 -20.12 21.40
C GLY A 363 20.62 -18.69 21.86
N GLN A 364 20.09 -18.54 23.07
CA GLN A 364 19.94 -17.22 23.69
C GLN A 364 21.29 -16.49 23.74
N GLY A 365 21.34 -15.24 23.25
CA GLY A 365 22.55 -14.43 23.19
C GLY A 365 23.66 -15.03 22.33
N SER A 366 23.34 -16.00 21.47
CA SER A 366 24.33 -16.67 20.62
C SER A 366 24.73 -15.81 19.42
N VAL A 367 25.93 -16.06 18.91
CA VAL A 367 26.55 -15.25 17.87
C VAL A 367 27.16 -16.17 16.80
N ALA A 368 26.65 -16.12 15.57
CA ALA A 368 27.12 -16.91 14.43
C ALA A 368 27.54 -15.98 13.27
N LEU A 369 28.84 -15.93 12.97
CA LEU A 369 29.42 -15.01 11.99
C LEU A 369 30.23 -15.75 10.93
N GLY A 370 29.98 -15.45 9.66
CA GLY A 370 30.78 -15.95 8.53
C GLY A 370 29.93 -16.69 7.50
N ASN A 371 30.30 -17.94 7.20
CA ASN A 371 29.59 -18.79 6.25
C ASN A 371 29.25 -20.12 6.91
N ALA A 372 27.97 -20.52 6.93
CA ALA A 372 27.52 -21.78 7.52
C ALA A 372 27.94 -21.99 9.00
N SER A 373 28.19 -20.91 9.76
CA SER A 373 28.51 -21.02 11.19
C SER A 373 27.27 -21.30 12.03
N GLN A 374 27.40 -22.11 13.06
CA GLN A 374 26.30 -22.61 13.88
C GLN A 374 26.57 -22.40 15.37
N ALA A 375 25.84 -21.47 15.99
CA ALA A 375 25.87 -21.17 17.42
C ALA A 375 24.58 -21.70 18.08
N ASN A 376 24.55 -23.00 18.38
CA ASN A 376 23.30 -23.71 18.71
C ASN A 376 22.90 -23.71 20.20
N SER A 377 23.67 -23.07 21.07
CA SER A 377 23.50 -23.16 22.53
C SER A 377 23.53 -21.79 23.20
N ALA A 378 22.92 -21.66 24.38
CA ALA A 378 22.88 -20.37 25.09
C ALA A 378 24.29 -19.83 25.36
N GLY A 379 24.52 -18.56 25.05
CA GLY A 379 25.80 -17.88 25.18
C GLY A 379 26.91 -18.39 24.24
N SER A 380 26.58 -19.21 23.24
CA SER A 380 27.61 -19.76 22.33
C SER A 380 28.04 -18.76 21.26
N VAL A 381 29.30 -18.84 20.84
CA VAL A 381 29.86 -18.02 19.75
C VAL A 381 30.53 -18.92 18.72
N ALA A 382 30.10 -18.84 17.47
CA ALA A 382 30.69 -19.50 16.32
C ALA A 382 31.15 -18.46 15.29
N LEU A 383 32.46 -18.41 15.01
CA LEU A 383 33.06 -17.44 14.08
C LEU A 383 33.93 -18.16 13.05
N GLY A 384 33.51 -18.14 11.78
CA GLY A 384 34.28 -18.67 10.67
C GLY A 384 33.43 -19.25 9.54
N ASP A 385 34.08 -20.07 8.71
CA ASP A 385 33.41 -20.91 7.71
C ASP A 385 33.15 -22.30 8.33
N ALA A 386 31.88 -22.68 8.48
CA ALA A 386 31.45 -23.91 9.12
C ALA A 386 31.97 -24.09 10.57
N ALA A 387 32.09 -23.00 11.35
CA ALA A 387 32.37 -23.10 12.79
C ALA A 387 31.12 -23.57 13.53
N ILE A 388 31.26 -24.50 14.49
CA ILE A 388 30.13 -25.14 15.16
C ILE A 388 30.31 -25.11 16.67
N VAL A 389 29.32 -24.57 17.37
CA VAL A 389 29.09 -24.88 18.78
C VAL A 389 27.93 -25.86 18.84
N ALA A 390 28.19 -27.07 19.32
CA ALA A 390 27.22 -28.15 19.33
C ALA A 390 26.00 -27.84 20.21
N VAL A 391 24.90 -28.54 19.96
CA VAL A 391 23.72 -28.49 20.82
C VAL A 391 24.10 -29.02 22.21
N GLY A 392 23.78 -28.26 23.25
CA GLY A 392 24.13 -28.59 24.64
C GLY A 392 25.49 -28.04 25.10
N ALA A 393 26.34 -27.57 24.18
CA ALA A 393 27.58 -26.86 24.49
C ALA A 393 27.31 -25.41 24.90
N THR A 394 26.59 -25.20 26.02
CA THR A 394 26.30 -23.86 26.54
C THR A 394 27.58 -23.09 26.82
N GLN A 395 27.61 -21.81 26.46
CA GLN A 395 28.80 -20.95 26.56
C GLN A 395 30.03 -21.49 25.79
N GLY A 396 29.83 -22.38 24.82
CA GLY A 396 30.90 -22.88 23.95
C GLY A 396 31.37 -21.80 22.97
N LEU A 397 32.66 -21.82 22.64
CA LEU A 397 33.30 -20.89 21.72
C LEU A 397 34.01 -21.67 20.61
N ALA A 398 33.61 -21.48 19.37
CA ALA A 398 34.28 -22.03 18.19
C ALA A 398 34.76 -20.89 17.29
N VAL A 399 36.08 -20.75 17.16
CA VAL A 399 36.71 -19.66 16.38
C VAL A 399 37.68 -20.26 15.37
N GLY A 400 37.31 -20.19 14.09
CA GLY A 400 38.08 -20.73 12.97
C GLY A 400 37.23 -21.58 12.04
N SER A 401 37.67 -21.72 10.79
CA SER A 401 36.96 -22.55 9.81
C SER A 401 36.94 -24.02 10.26
N GLY A 402 35.75 -24.62 10.33
CA GLY A 402 35.55 -25.99 10.82
C GLY A 402 35.91 -26.22 12.30
N ALA A 403 36.05 -25.16 13.11
CA ALA A 403 36.26 -25.31 14.55
C ALA A 403 34.98 -25.83 15.22
N THR A 404 35.09 -26.80 16.14
CA THR A 404 33.94 -27.45 16.79
C THR A 404 34.10 -27.53 18.31
N ALA A 405 33.24 -26.82 19.04
CA ALA A 405 33.11 -26.93 20.50
C ALA A 405 31.96 -27.88 20.86
N ASN A 406 32.28 -28.98 21.54
CA ASN A 406 31.35 -30.10 21.79
C ASN A 406 30.71 -30.10 23.19
N ASN A 407 31.34 -29.50 24.21
CA ASN A 407 30.85 -29.52 25.59
C ASN A 407 30.63 -28.11 26.14
N ALA A 408 29.90 -28.02 27.26
CA ALA A 408 29.61 -26.75 27.91
C ALA A 408 30.91 -26.05 28.36
N GLY A 409 31.04 -24.75 28.04
CA GLY A 409 32.20 -23.93 28.38
C GLY A 409 33.49 -24.27 27.62
N ASP A 410 33.42 -25.15 26.61
CA ASP A 410 34.58 -25.49 25.79
C ASP A 410 34.98 -24.36 24.84
N VAL A 411 36.27 -24.28 24.53
CA VAL A 411 36.82 -23.38 23.52
C VAL A 411 37.56 -24.17 22.44
N ALA A 412 37.07 -24.17 21.21
CA ALA A 412 37.80 -24.63 20.03
C ALA A 412 38.43 -23.43 19.31
N LEU A 413 39.75 -23.33 19.34
CA LEU A 413 40.50 -22.20 18.81
C LEU A 413 41.37 -22.61 17.61
N GLY A 414 41.09 -22.04 16.45
CA GLY A 414 41.78 -22.30 15.19
C GLY A 414 41.02 -23.23 14.25
N ALA A 415 41.41 -23.20 12.97
CA ALA A 415 40.74 -23.98 11.93
C ALA A 415 40.83 -25.49 12.20
N GLY A 416 39.71 -26.21 12.09
CA GLY A 416 39.61 -27.65 12.34
C GLY A 416 39.88 -28.09 13.78
N SER A 417 39.96 -27.15 14.74
CA SER A 417 40.13 -27.49 16.16
C SER A 417 38.84 -28.11 16.69
N THR A 418 38.96 -29.19 17.46
CA THR A 418 37.79 -29.90 18.03
C THR A 418 38.01 -30.12 19.52
N THR A 419 37.03 -29.76 20.35
CA THR A 419 37.10 -30.08 21.78
C THR A 419 36.63 -31.51 22.06
N ALA A 420 37.11 -32.08 23.17
CA ALA A 420 36.69 -33.38 23.71
C ALA A 420 36.27 -33.19 25.16
N ALA A 421 35.59 -34.19 25.74
CA ALA A 421 35.22 -34.12 27.16
C ALA A 421 36.47 -33.93 28.05
N PRO A 422 36.39 -33.09 29.10
CA PRO A 422 37.48 -32.96 30.06
C PRO A 422 37.85 -34.31 30.68
N VAL A 423 39.15 -34.56 30.85
CA VAL A 423 39.67 -35.80 31.47
C VAL A 423 40.30 -35.46 32.82
N PRO A 424 39.59 -35.66 33.95
CA PRO A 424 40.15 -35.41 35.27
C PRO A 424 41.42 -36.23 35.52
N THR A 425 42.48 -35.54 35.91
CA THR A 425 43.80 -36.12 36.22
C THR A 425 44.27 -35.53 37.55
N GLY A 426 43.84 -36.14 38.65
CA GLY A 426 44.12 -35.64 40.01
C GLY A 426 45.51 -35.96 40.54
N SER A 427 46.14 -37.01 40.02
CA SER A 427 47.46 -37.44 40.47
C SER A 427 48.14 -38.35 39.44
N THR A 428 49.43 -38.62 39.66
CA THR A 428 50.17 -39.69 39.01
C THR A 428 51.06 -40.41 40.02
N THR A 429 51.46 -41.65 39.72
CA THR A 429 52.38 -42.43 40.56
C THR A 429 53.69 -42.63 39.82
N ILE A 430 54.78 -42.15 40.40
CA ILE A 430 56.14 -42.29 39.85
C ILE A 430 57.00 -43.01 40.90
N GLY A 431 57.56 -44.17 40.55
CA GLY A 431 58.41 -44.95 41.47
C GLY A 431 57.71 -45.38 42.76
N GLY A 432 56.39 -45.58 42.73
CA GLY A 432 55.58 -45.93 43.91
C GLY A 432 55.17 -44.74 44.78
N VAL A 433 55.62 -43.52 44.48
CA VAL A 433 55.22 -42.30 45.17
C VAL A 433 54.09 -41.60 44.40
N SER A 434 53.02 -41.25 45.10
CA SER A 434 51.89 -40.50 44.53
C SER A 434 52.18 -39.00 44.53
N TYR A 435 52.01 -38.37 43.38
CA TYR A 435 52.13 -36.92 43.18
C TYR A 435 50.75 -36.37 42.81
N ASN A 436 50.18 -35.55 43.69
CA ASN A 436 48.88 -34.92 43.46
C ASN A 436 49.06 -33.63 42.63
N PHE A 437 48.12 -33.35 41.73
CA PHE A 437 48.14 -32.17 40.87
C PHE A 437 47.10 -31.13 41.32
N ALA A 438 47.47 -29.85 41.21
CA ALA A 438 46.50 -28.76 41.25
C ALA A 438 45.65 -28.77 39.97
N GLY A 439 44.37 -28.36 40.07
CA GLY A 439 43.48 -28.28 38.91
C GLY A 439 43.08 -29.63 38.28
N GLY A 440 43.25 -30.75 38.99
CA GLY A 440 43.04 -32.10 38.46
C GLY A 440 41.59 -32.48 38.06
N SER A 441 40.63 -31.56 38.22
CA SER A 441 39.21 -31.76 37.87
C SER A 441 38.69 -30.60 37.01
N PRO A 442 39.09 -30.51 35.73
CA PRO A 442 38.64 -29.45 34.82
C PRO A 442 37.15 -29.58 34.48
N ASN A 443 36.46 -28.45 34.35
CA ASN A 443 35.05 -28.38 33.97
C ASN A 443 34.83 -28.32 32.45
N SER A 444 35.81 -27.81 31.70
CA SER A 444 35.80 -27.67 30.24
C SER A 444 37.23 -27.70 29.71
N VAL A 445 37.40 -27.70 28.39
CA VAL A 445 38.72 -27.67 27.75
C VAL A 445 38.88 -26.55 26.74
N VAL A 446 40.12 -26.11 26.54
CA VAL A 446 40.54 -25.31 25.38
C VAL A 446 41.29 -26.23 24.43
N SER A 447 40.76 -26.44 23.22
CA SER A 447 41.42 -27.18 22.16
C SER A 447 42.02 -26.23 21.14
N VAL A 448 43.30 -26.41 20.83
CA VAL A 448 44.04 -25.66 19.80
C VAL A 448 44.26 -26.46 18.52
N GLY A 449 43.64 -27.64 18.39
CA GLY A 449 43.79 -28.53 17.24
C GLY A 449 42.87 -29.75 17.30
N SER A 450 43.26 -30.81 16.62
CA SER A 450 42.61 -32.12 16.69
C SER A 450 43.67 -33.22 16.67
N VAL A 451 43.27 -34.46 16.94
CA VAL A 451 44.21 -35.59 17.00
C VAL A 451 44.94 -35.76 15.66
N GLY A 452 46.28 -35.74 15.70
CA GLY A 452 47.16 -35.79 14.54
C GLY A 452 47.38 -34.43 13.85
N GLN A 453 46.68 -33.39 14.28
CA GLN A 453 46.72 -32.02 13.76
C GLN A 453 46.92 -31.02 14.91
N GLU A 454 47.80 -31.36 15.85
CA GLU A 454 48.11 -30.54 17.00
C GLU A 454 48.85 -29.26 16.61
N ARG A 455 48.72 -28.21 17.44
CA ARG A 455 49.44 -26.95 17.28
C ARG A 455 50.39 -26.72 18.43
N GLN A 456 51.55 -26.15 18.11
CA GLN A 456 52.43 -25.58 19.12
C GLN A 456 51.78 -24.33 19.73
N ILE A 457 51.90 -24.20 21.05
CA ILE A 457 51.60 -22.94 21.76
C ILE A 457 52.95 -22.28 22.01
N THR A 458 53.21 -21.17 21.32
CA THR A 458 54.49 -20.45 21.37
C THR A 458 54.38 -19.17 22.18
N ASN A 459 55.51 -18.59 22.58
CA ASN A 459 55.60 -17.38 23.41
C ASN A 459 54.96 -17.54 24.81
N VAL A 460 55.08 -18.74 25.39
CA VAL A 460 54.64 -19.02 26.76
C VAL A 460 55.76 -18.64 27.74
N ALA A 461 55.51 -17.62 28.58
CA ALA A 461 56.41 -17.24 29.67
C ALA A 461 56.57 -18.39 30.69
N ALA A 462 57.64 -18.36 31.49
CA ALA A 462 57.86 -19.40 32.50
C ALA A 462 56.75 -19.35 33.58
N GLY A 463 56.09 -20.48 33.81
CA GLY A 463 55.05 -20.62 34.82
C GLY A 463 55.61 -20.80 36.23
N GLN A 464 54.83 -20.55 37.27
CA GLN A 464 55.24 -20.84 38.64
C GLN A 464 55.36 -22.36 38.87
N LEU A 465 56.42 -22.78 39.57
CA LEU A 465 56.65 -24.19 39.90
C LEU A 465 56.40 -24.42 41.40
N SER A 466 55.15 -24.75 41.75
CA SER A 466 54.72 -25.02 43.12
C SER A 466 53.60 -26.08 43.15
N ALA A 467 53.32 -26.65 44.32
CA ALA A 467 52.29 -27.69 44.49
C ALA A 467 50.86 -27.21 44.15
N SER A 468 50.61 -25.91 44.16
CA SER A 468 49.31 -25.31 43.87
C SER A 468 49.23 -24.60 42.52
N SER A 469 50.31 -24.64 41.71
CA SER A 469 50.36 -23.92 40.43
C SER A 469 49.47 -24.55 39.37
N THR A 470 48.78 -23.71 38.61
CA THR A 470 48.02 -24.09 37.40
C THR A 470 48.54 -23.36 36.16
N ASP A 471 49.78 -22.86 36.20
CA ASP A 471 50.41 -22.18 35.08
C ASP A 471 50.92 -23.19 34.04
N ALA A 472 50.88 -22.81 32.77
CA ALA A 472 51.53 -23.61 31.72
C ALA A 472 53.06 -23.61 31.92
N VAL A 473 53.68 -24.76 31.70
CA VAL A 473 55.14 -24.92 31.75
C VAL A 473 55.70 -24.79 30.34
N ASN A 474 56.73 -23.97 30.16
CA ASN A 474 57.40 -23.83 28.86
C ASN A 474 58.60 -24.79 28.72
N GLY A 475 59.14 -24.89 27.50
CA GLY A 475 60.26 -25.80 27.20
C GLY A 475 61.54 -25.53 28.00
N SER A 476 61.81 -24.27 28.38
CA SER A 476 63.02 -23.91 29.15
C SER A 476 63.00 -24.45 30.58
N GLN A 477 61.82 -24.53 31.19
CA GLN A 477 61.65 -25.07 32.54
C GLN A 477 61.85 -26.58 32.56
N LEU A 478 61.26 -27.30 31.59
CA LEU A 478 61.47 -28.73 31.45
C LEU A 478 62.93 -29.06 31.13
N PHE A 479 63.58 -28.25 30.28
CA PHE A 479 65.00 -28.39 29.98
C PHE A 479 65.88 -28.24 31.23
N ALA A 480 65.60 -27.27 32.10
CA ALA A 480 66.31 -27.10 33.37
C ALA A 480 66.19 -28.34 34.28
N THR A 481 65.00 -28.93 34.39
CA THR A 481 64.79 -30.18 35.14
C THR A 481 65.57 -31.35 34.54
N ASN A 482 65.58 -31.49 33.21
CA ASN A 482 66.31 -32.58 32.54
C ASN A 482 67.83 -32.49 32.75
N GLN A 483 68.39 -31.28 32.82
CA GLN A 483 69.80 -31.08 33.18
C GLN A 483 70.10 -31.63 34.59
N GLN A 484 69.21 -31.37 35.56
CA GLN A 484 69.37 -31.91 36.92
C GLN A 484 69.21 -33.44 36.98
N VAL A 485 68.24 -34.01 36.24
CA VAL A 485 68.07 -35.47 36.15
C VAL A 485 69.31 -36.14 35.59
N THR A 486 69.88 -35.59 34.51
CA THR A 486 71.12 -36.10 33.91
C THR A 486 72.28 -36.06 34.91
N SER A 487 72.41 -34.98 35.68
CA SER A 487 73.40 -34.86 36.76
C SER A 487 73.19 -35.94 37.83
N ASN A 488 71.94 -36.20 38.24
CA ASN A 488 71.63 -37.23 39.23
C ASN A 488 71.94 -38.64 38.73
N THR A 489 71.56 -38.97 37.48
CA THR A 489 71.87 -40.28 36.87
C THR A 489 73.38 -40.51 36.82
N THR A 490 74.14 -39.50 36.42
CA THR A 490 75.60 -39.58 36.40
C THR A 490 76.18 -39.82 37.79
N ALA A 491 75.64 -39.16 38.82
CA ALA A 491 76.07 -39.33 40.20
C ALA A 491 75.73 -40.69 40.82
N ILE A 492 74.69 -41.39 40.34
CA ILE A 492 74.32 -42.73 40.80
C ILE A 492 75.19 -43.83 40.18
N THR A 493 75.77 -43.56 39.00
CA THR A 493 76.55 -44.56 38.24
C THR A 493 78.02 -44.63 38.68
N ASN A 494 78.48 -43.66 39.47
CA ASN A 494 79.80 -43.60 40.11
C ASN A 494 79.66 -43.83 41.62
#